data_AF-A0A1G8MM93-F1
#
_entry.id   AF-A0A1G8MM93-F1
#
_cell.length_a   1.000
_cell.length_b   1.000
_cell.length_c   1.000
_cell.angle_alpha   90.00
_cell.angle_beta   90.00
_cell.angle_gamma   90.00
#
_symmetry.space_group_name_H-M   'P 1'
#
loop_
_entity.id
_entity.type
_entity.pdbx_description
1 polymer ?
#
loop_
_entity_poly.entity_id
_entity_poly.type
_entity_poly.pdbx_seq_one_letter_code
_entity_poly.pdbx_strand_id
1 'polypeptide(L)'
;MGQVVRDSRITQIYEGTNGLQALDLVRRKLMADGGADIGALQAGFSELCDRLARCDTVAPKTPTVQALLGKWRKLTAEVLVATPRDPKEIGVISLGYPQYGAYVLLAHLWLQVAGIAQAALDDGSGEVDFYRA
;
A
#
# COMPACT_ATOMS: atom_id res chain seq x y z
N MET A 1 13.40 -2.41 -25.19
CA MET A 1 12.89 -2.97 -23.91
C MET A 1 13.84 -3.94 -23.22
N GLY A 2 14.62 -4.77 -23.92
CA GLY A 2 15.53 -5.74 -23.26
C GLY A 2 16.57 -5.13 -22.31
N GLN A 3 17.08 -3.93 -22.63
CA GLN A 3 18.01 -3.22 -21.73
C GLN A 3 17.36 -2.79 -20.42
N VAL A 4 16.16 -2.21 -20.46
CA VAL A 4 15.41 -1.81 -19.25
C VAL A 4 15.22 -3.00 -18.31
N VAL A 5 14.86 -4.18 -18.83
CA VAL A 5 14.69 -5.38 -17.99
C VAL A 5 16.00 -5.85 -17.36
N ARG A 6 17.11 -5.80 -18.10
CA ARG A 6 18.44 -6.16 -17.58
C ARG A 6 18.89 -5.18 -16.50
N ASP A 7 18.76 -3.89 -16.76
CA ASP A 7 19.22 -2.84 -15.86
C ASP A 7 18.36 -2.79 -14.58
N SER A 8 17.04 -3.03 -14.67
CA SER A 8 16.17 -3.13 -13.51
C SER A 8 16.40 -4.37 -12.65
N ARG A 9 17.03 -5.44 -13.17
CA ARG A 9 17.19 -6.70 -12.43
C ARG A 9 18.06 -6.55 -11.18
N ILE A 10 19.05 -5.66 -11.21
CA ILE A 10 19.96 -5.45 -10.08
C ILE A 10 19.24 -4.85 -8.86
N THR A 11 18.15 -4.11 -9.07
CA THR A 11 17.39 -3.42 -8.00
C THR A 11 16.78 -4.35 -6.97
N GLN A 12 16.59 -5.63 -7.31
CA GLN A 12 16.01 -6.64 -6.41
C GLN A 12 17.06 -7.36 -5.55
N ILE A 13 18.35 -7.09 -5.80
CA ILE A 13 19.49 -7.85 -5.29
C ILE A 13 20.46 -6.95 -4.50
N TYR A 14 20.79 -5.78 -5.06
CA TYR A 14 21.76 -4.84 -4.48
C TYR A 14 21.14 -4.00 -3.35
N GLU A 15 21.96 -3.56 -2.38
CA GLU A 15 21.53 -2.90 -1.11
C GLU A 15 20.54 -3.72 -0.26
N GLY A 16 20.68 -5.05 -0.31
CA GLY A 16 19.81 -5.98 0.39
C GLY A 16 18.73 -6.53 -0.53
N THR A 17 18.68 -7.85 -0.61
CA THR A 17 17.71 -8.55 -1.47
C THR A 17 16.28 -8.27 -1.03
N ASN A 18 15.31 -8.41 -1.94
CA ASN A 18 13.89 -8.29 -1.60
C ASN A 18 13.50 -9.10 -0.35
N GLY A 19 14.08 -10.29 -0.17
CA GLY A 19 13.83 -11.13 1.02
C GLY A 19 14.40 -10.54 2.31
N LEU A 20 15.60 -9.95 2.26
CA LEU A 20 16.17 -9.26 3.43
C LEU A 20 15.38 -8.00 3.79
N GLN A 21 14.95 -7.23 2.79
CA GLN A 21 14.10 -6.05 2.98
C GLN A 21 12.73 -6.42 3.58
N ALA A 22 12.14 -7.52 3.10
CA ALA A 22 10.92 -8.10 3.63
C ALA A 22 11.05 -8.51 5.11
N LEU A 23 12.13 -9.22 5.45
CA LEU A 23 12.44 -9.60 6.82
C LEU A 23 12.68 -8.39 7.72
N ASP A 24 13.35 -7.37 7.19
CA ASP A 24 13.56 -6.12 7.90
C ASP A 24 12.25 -5.43 8.26
N LEU A 25 11.36 -5.25 7.28
CA LEU A 25 10.06 -4.62 7.47
C LEU A 25 9.27 -5.34 8.58
N VAL A 26 9.21 -6.67 8.55
CA VAL A 26 8.46 -7.41 9.57
C VAL A 26 9.19 -7.36 10.91
N ARG A 27 10.48 -7.71 10.99
CA ARG A 27 11.18 -7.89 12.27
C ARG A 27 11.57 -6.61 12.97
N ARG A 28 12.04 -5.60 12.24
CA ARG A 28 12.60 -4.37 12.83
C ARG A 28 11.70 -3.16 12.72
N LYS A 29 10.73 -3.14 11.79
CA LYS A 29 9.78 -2.02 11.68
C LYS A 29 8.47 -2.39 12.36
N LEU A 30 7.76 -3.40 11.84
CA LEU A 30 6.44 -3.78 12.34
C LEU A 30 6.45 -4.27 13.80
N MET A 31 7.42 -5.11 14.19
CA MET A 31 7.47 -5.60 15.58
C MET A 31 7.99 -4.55 16.57
N ALA A 32 8.79 -3.57 16.12
CA ALA A 32 9.48 -2.66 17.03
C ALA A 32 8.52 -1.71 17.76
N ASP A 33 7.42 -1.34 17.10
CA ASP A 33 6.38 -0.46 17.64
C ASP A 33 5.03 -1.18 17.83
N GLY A 34 5.00 -2.51 17.65
CA GLY A 34 3.77 -3.29 17.70
C GLY A 34 2.76 -2.94 16.59
N GLY A 35 3.21 -2.34 15.49
CA GLY A 35 2.38 -1.93 14.37
C GLY A 35 1.67 -0.59 14.55
N ALA A 36 2.13 0.25 15.46
CA ALA A 36 1.57 1.59 15.66
C ALA A 36 1.65 2.45 14.37
N ASP A 37 2.82 2.51 13.73
CA ASP A 37 3.06 3.31 12.53
C ASP A 37 2.23 2.83 11.34
N ILE A 38 2.19 1.50 11.12
CA ILE A 38 1.38 0.94 10.03
C ILE A 38 -0.11 1.12 10.31
N GLY A 39 -0.53 1.03 11.58
CA GLY A 39 -1.89 1.30 12.01
C GLY A 39 -2.30 2.74 11.72
N ALA A 40 -1.43 3.71 12.01
CA ALA A 40 -1.64 5.12 11.71
C ALA A 40 -1.74 5.36 10.19
N LEU A 41 -0.85 4.77 9.39
CA LEU A 41 -0.93 4.83 7.93
C LEU A 41 -2.26 4.27 7.42
N GLN A 42 -2.65 3.09 7.90
CA GLN A 42 -3.90 2.45 7.54
C GLN A 42 -5.11 3.29 7.98
N ALA A 43 -5.07 3.97 9.11
CA ALA A 43 -6.12 4.88 9.56
C ALA A 43 -6.27 6.06 8.59
N GLY A 44 -5.17 6.74 8.26
CA GLY A 44 -5.18 7.83 7.27
C GLY A 44 -5.72 7.38 5.90
N PHE A 45 -5.45 6.13 5.51
CA PHE A 45 -5.98 5.58 4.27
C PHE A 45 -7.50 5.42 4.28
N SER A 46 -8.05 4.98 5.41
CA SER A 46 -9.51 4.89 5.60
C SER A 46 -10.16 6.27 5.58
N GLU A 47 -9.56 7.25 6.25
CA GLU A 47 -10.08 8.62 6.25
C GLU A 47 -10.14 9.23 4.84
N LEU A 48 -9.14 8.96 3.99
CA LEU A 48 -9.22 9.39 2.59
C LEU A 48 -10.38 8.69 1.86
N CYS A 49 -10.55 7.38 2.03
CA CYS A 49 -11.67 6.66 1.42
C CYS A 49 -13.01 7.29 1.84
N ASP A 50 -13.18 7.61 3.13
CA ASP A 50 -14.39 8.24 3.66
C ASP A 50 -14.62 9.64 3.08
N ARG A 51 -13.56 10.42 2.87
CA ARG A 51 -13.65 11.73 2.19
C ARG A 51 -14.07 11.57 0.73
N LEU A 52 -13.43 10.66 0.00
CA LEU A 52 -13.67 10.45 -1.44
C LEU A 52 -14.98 9.71 -1.73
N ALA A 53 -15.60 9.09 -0.73
CA ALA A 53 -16.94 8.51 -0.85
C ALA A 53 -18.03 9.57 -1.11
N ARG A 54 -17.70 10.86 -0.99
CA ARG A 54 -18.58 12.00 -1.28
C ARG A 54 -18.33 12.62 -2.66
N CYS A 55 -17.39 12.08 -3.43
CA CYS A 55 -17.05 12.55 -4.77
C CYS A 55 -17.68 11.60 -5.79
N ASP A 56 -18.74 12.01 -6.48
CA ASP A 56 -19.59 11.12 -7.28
C ASP A 56 -18.83 10.21 -8.27
N THR A 57 -17.79 10.73 -8.92
CA THR A 57 -17.00 9.99 -9.91
C THR A 57 -16.02 9.00 -9.28
N VAL A 58 -15.51 9.29 -8.07
CA VAL A 58 -14.51 8.49 -7.37
C VAL A 58 -15.14 7.52 -6.35
N ALA A 59 -16.28 7.92 -5.77
CA ALA A 59 -17.01 7.20 -4.73
C ALA A 59 -17.23 5.71 -5.04
N PRO A 60 -17.58 5.28 -6.28
CA PRO A 60 -17.76 3.87 -6.60
C PRO A 60 -16.53 2.98 -6.36
N LYS A 61 -15.31 3.55 -6.37
CA LYS A 61 -14.06 2.79 -6.15
C LYS A 61 -13.70 2.65 -4.67
N THR A 62 -14.20 3.55 -3.82
CA THR A 62 -13.85 3.62 -2.40
C THR A 62 -14.15 2.34 -1.62
N PRO A 63 -15.27 1.60 -1.83
CA PRO A 63 -15.56 0.40 -1.04
C PRO A 63 -14.56 -0.74 -1.32
N THR A 64 -14.08 -0.86 -2.56
CA THR A 64 -13.09 -1.87 -2.94
C THR A 64 -11.75 -1.60 -2.24
N VAL A 65 -11.29 -0.35 -2.24
CA VAL A 65 -10.04 0.03 -1.55
C VAL A 65 -10.19 -0.15 -0.04
N GLN A 66 -11.34 0.23 0.53
CA GLN A 66 -11.65 0.03 1.94
C GLN A 66 -11.64 -1.46 2.35
N ALA A 67 -12.17 -2.34 1.51
CA ALA A 67 -12.15 -3.79 1.74
C ALA A 67 -10.73 -4.37 1.70
N LEU A 68 -9.89 -3.92 0.75
CA LEU A 68 -8.48 -4.32 0.67
C LEU A 68 -7.69 -3.84 1.89
N LEU A 69 -7.94 -2.60 2.32
CA LEU A 69 -7.36 -2.04 3.54
C LEU A 69 -7.78 -2.83 4.79
N GLY A 70 -9.04 -3.24 4.90
CA GLY A 70 -9.53 -4.08 5.98
C GLY A 70 -8.83 -5.45 6.03
N LYS A 71 -8.60 -6.07 4.87
CA LYS A 71 -7.81 -7.30 4.77
C LYS A 71 -6.36 -7.08 5.20
N TRP A 72 -5.73 -5.97 4.81
CA TRP A 72 -4.36 -5.66 5.20
C TRP A 72 -4.22 -5.42 6.71
N ARG A 73 -5.18 -4.74 7.34
CA ARG A 73 -5.27 -4.60 8.80
C ARG A 73 -5.34 -5.96 9.50
N LYS A 74 -6.22 -6.85 9.01
CA LYS A 74 -6.34 -8.21 9.54
C LYS A 74 -5.03 -8.99 9.42
N LEU A 75 -4.40 -8.97 8.24
CA LEU A 75 -3.10 -9.60 8.03
C LEU A 75 -2.04 -9.03 8.96
N THR A 76 -2.00 -7.71 9.14
CA THR A 76 -1.06 -7.05 10.06
C THR A 76 -1.21 -7.59 11.49
N ALA A 77 -2.44 -7.72 11.99
CA ALA A 77 -2.71 -8.30 13.29
C ALA A 77 -2.28 -9.78 13.39
N GLU A 78 -2.55 -10.58 12.35
CA GLU A 78 -2.11 -11.98 12.30
C GLU A 78 -0.58 -12.10 12.35
N VAL A 79 0.16 -11.25 11.62
CA VAL A 79 1.62 -11.21 11.63
C VAL A 79 2.17 -10.83 13.01
N LEU A 80 1.59 -9.82 13.66
CA LEU A 80 1.97 -9.38 15.02
C LEU A 80 1.76 -10.48 16.07
N VAL A 81 0.74 -11.33 15.91
CA VAL A 81 0.47 -12.45 16.82
C VAL A 81 1.33 -13.67 16.53
N ALA A 82 1.57 -13.99 15.26
CA ALA A 82 2.33 -15.18 14.85
C ALA A 82 3.84 -15.04 15.10
N THR A 83 4.39 -13.87 14.81
CA THR A 83 5.84 -13.60 14.81
C THR A 83 6.53 -13.89 16.16
N PRO A 84 5.98 -13.49 17.33
CA PRO A 84 6.58 -13.82 18.62
C PRO A 84 6.51 -15.30 19.00
N ARG A 85 5.58 -16.08 18.42
CA ARG A 85 5.37 -17.50 18.76
C ARG A 85 6.38 -18.41 18.11
N ASP A 86 6.72 -18.16 16.85
CA ASP A 86 7.75 -18.91 16.14
C ASP A 86 8.54 -17.98 15.19
N PRO A 87 9.82 -17.70 15.48
CA PRO A 87 10.68 -16.91 14.60
C PRO A 87 10.82 -17.46 13.17
N LYS A 88 10.52 -18.74 12.92
CA LYS A 88 10.54 -19.35 11.58
C LYS A 88 9.36 -18.91 10.72
N GLU A 89 8.21 -18.62 11.32
CA GLU A 89 7.01 -18.09 10.63
C GLU A 89 7.31 -16.77 9.90
N ILE A 90 8.23 -15.98 10.47
CA ILE A 90 8.64 -14.70 9.90
C ILE A 90 9.20 -14.88 8.48
N GLY A 91 9.97 -15.94 8.22
CA GLY A 91 10.52 -16.19 6.88
C GLY A 91 9.43 -16.48 5.85
N VAL A 92 8.39 -17.24 6.24
CA VAL A 92 7.26 -17.60 5.37
C VAL A 92 6.38 -16.39 5.07
N ILE A 93 6.12 -15.56 6.07
CA ILE A 93 5.25 -14.39 5.99
C ILE A 93 5.92 -13.21 5.27
N SER A 94 7.23 -13.07 5.45
CA SER A 94 7.96 -11.86 5.08
C SER A 94 7.87 -11.49 3.61
N LEU A 95 7.69 -12.42 2.68
CA LEU A 95 7.56 -12.04 1.26
C LEU A 95 6.14 -11.57 0.91
N GLY A 96 5.12 -12.29 1.40
CA GLY A 96 3.73 -12.05 1.02
C GLY A 96 3.13 -10.81 1.68
N TYR A 97 3.43 -10.57 2.95
CA TYR A 97 2.86 -9.44 3.70
C TYR A 97 3.24 -8.06 3.11
N PRO A 98 4.52 -7.74 2.87
CA PRO A 98 4.90 -6.46 2.26
C PRO A 98 4.34 -6.31 0.84
N GLN A 99 4.28 -7.40 0.06
CA GLN A 99 3.74 -7.36 -1.29
C GLN A 99 2.24 -7.05 -1.30
N TYR A 100 1.46 -7.65 -0.40
CA TYR A 100 0.05 -7.30 -0.24
C TYR A 100 -0.12 -5.82 0.14
N GLY A 101 0.67 -5.36 1.12
CA GLY A 101 0.67 -3.96 1.54
C GLY A 101 1.02 -3.00 0.40
N ALA A 102 1.99 -3.34 -0.43
CA ALA A 102 2.38 -2.53 -1.59
C ALA A 102 1.24 -2.39 -2.61
N TYR A 103 0.47 -3.45 -2.88
CA TYR A 103 -0.70 -3.35 -3.77
C TYR A 103 -1.82 -2.49 -3.17
N VAL A 104 -2.07 -2.61 -1.86
CA VAL A 104 -3.07 -1.77 -1.17
C VAL A 104 -2.64 -0.31 -1.17
N LEU A 105 -1.34 -0.03 -0.94
CA LEU A 105 -0.75 1.30 -1.05
C LEU A 105 -0.94 1.88 -2.45
N LEU A 106 -0.61 1.11 -3.50
CA LEU A 106 -0.83 1.56 -4.89
C LEU A 106 -2.30 1.84 -5.18
N ALA A 107 -3.22 0.97 -4.76
CA ALA A 107 -4.66 1.19 -4.94
C ALA A 107 -5.12 2.47 -4.24
N HIS A 108 -4.60 2.75 -3.04
CA HIS A 108 -4.87 3.96 -2.30
C HIS A 108 -4.33 5.21 -3.00
N LEU A 109 -3.08 5.20 -3.46
CA LEU A 109 -2.46 6.32 -4.17
C LEU A 109 -3.22 6.64 -5.46
N TRP A 110 -3.65 5.61 -6.21
CA TRP A 110 -4.48 5.81 -7.39
C TRP A 110 -5.85 6.43 -7.06
N LEU A 111 -6.46 6.02 -5.95
CA LEU A 111 -7.70 6.62 -5.47
C LEU A 111 -7.49 8.11 -5.11
N GLN A 112 -6.36 8.43 -4.46
CA GLN A 112 -5.99 9.81 -4.14
C GLN A 112 -5.80 10.65 -5.41
N VAL A 113 -5.05 10.12 -6.39
CA VAL A 113 -4.84 10.79 -7.69
C VAL A 113 -6.17 11.04 -8.39
N ALA A 114 -7.09 10.06 -8.40
CA ALA A 114 -8.41 10.23 -8.99
C ALA A 114 -9.23 11.35 -8.30
N GLY A 115 -9.15 11.44 -6.96
CA GLY A 115 -9.78 12.51 -6.20
C GLY A 115 -9.21 13.89 -6.54
N ILE A 116 -7.89 14.01 -6.65
CA ILE A 116 -7.21 15.26 -7.05
C ILE A 116 -7.59 15.64 -8.48
N ALA A 117 -7.60 14.67 -9.39
CA ALA A 117 -7.95 14.88 -10.79
C ALA A 117 -9.39 15.39 -10.94
N GLN A 118 -10.34 14.80 -10.19
CA GLN A 118 -11.72 15.28 -10.20
C GLN A 118 -11.83 16.70 -9.66
N ALA A 119 -11.19 17.02 -8.54
CA ALA A 119 -11.21 18.36 -7.98
C ALA A 119 -10.65 19.41 -8.96
N ALA A 120 -9.56 19.09 -9.66
CA ALA A 120 -8.99 19.97 -10.68
C ALA A 120 -9.95 20.21 -11.86
N LEU A 121 -10.70 19.19 -12.27
CA LEU A 121 -11.72 19.32 -13.32
C LEU A 121 -12.91 20.17 -12.84
N ASP A 122 -13.36 19.98 -11.60
CA ASP A 122 -14.45 20.75 -10.99
C ASP A 122 -14.08 22.23 -10.83
N ASP A 123 -12.80 22.52 -10.54
CA ASP A 123 -12.24 23.88 -10.47
C ASP A 123 -11.98 24.51 -11.87
N GLY A 124 -12.30 23.80 -12.95
CA GLY A 124 -12.23 24.34 -14.32
C GLY A 124 -10.84 24.32 -14.94
N SER A 125 -9.97 23.38 -14.55
CA SER A 125 -8.65 23.22 -15.15
C SER A 125 -8.71 23.07 -16.68
N GLY A 126 -7.76 23.72 -17.38
CA GLY A 126 -7.61 23.62 -18.83
C GLY A 126 -6.97 22.33 -19.32
N GLU A 127 -6.35 21.53 -18.43
CA GLU A 127 -5.63 20.29 -18.78
C GLU A 127 -6.57 19.06 -18.73
N VAL A 128 -7.73 19.16 -19.36
CA VAL A 128 -8.81 18.16 -19.25
C VAL A 128 -8.37 16.75 -19.66
N ASP A 129 -7.56 16.64 -20.72
CA ASP A 129 -7.10 15.35 -21.23
C ASP A 129 -6.15 14.64 -20.25
N PHE A 130 -5.33 15.39 -19.52
CA PHE A 130 -4.43 14.84 -18.51
C PHE A 130 -5.20 14.25 -17.32
N TYR A 131 -6.20 14.98 -16.82
CA TYR A 131 -6.98 14.55 -15.66
C TYR A 131 -8.02 13.46 -15.96
N ARG A 132 -8.31 13.17 -17.24
CA ARG A 132 -9.20 12.08 -17.67
C ARG A 132 -8.48 10.81 -18.12
N ALA A 133 -7.17 10.85 -18.32
CA ALA A 133 -6.35 9.70 -18.71
C ALA A 133 -6.23 8.66 -17.59
#